data_AF-A0A971FR45-F1
#
_entry.id   AF-A0A971FR45-F1
#
_cell.length_a   1.000
_cell.length_b   1.000
_cell.length_c   1.000
_cell.angle_alpha   90.00
_cell.angle_beta   90.00
_cell.angle_gamma   90.00
#
_symmetry.space_group_name_H-M   'P 1'
#
loop_
_entity.id
_entity.type
_entity.pdbx_description
1 polymer ?
#
loop_
_entity_poly.entity_id
_entity_poly.type
_entity_poly.pdbx_seq_one_letter_code
_entity_poly.pdbx_strand_id
1 'polypeptide(L)' 'MSKKSSAQQKEKSRKQEILLLAELTHRLTGEQESDIRGYLEKFGIQAFFAKLDSTNTQPCVRSKICELYETFGKPE' A
#
# COMPACT_ATOMS: atom_id res chain seq x y z
N MET A 1 21.64 9.28 -26.51
CA MET A 1 21.29 7.98 -25.91
C MET A 1 21.18 8.15 -24.39
N SER A 2 19.97 8.22 -23.82
CA SER A 2 19.80 8.25 -22.34
C SER A 2 18.50 7.51 -21.95
N LYS A 3 18.48 6.19 -22.10
CA LYS A 3 17.40 5.32 -21.61
C LYS A 3 17.79 4.72 -20.25
N LYS A 4 17.79 5.50 -19.17
CA LYS A 4 18.03 4.97 -17.81
C LYS A 4 17.04 5.41 -16.73
N SER A 5 16.05 6.25 -17.04
CA SER A 5 15.28 6.94 -15.99
C SER A 5 14.03 6.22 -15.48
N SER A 6 13.52 5.20 -16.18
CA SER A 6 12.19 4.64 -15.90
C SER A 6 12.12 3.70 -14.69
N ALA A 7 13.21 2.99 -14.38
CA ALA A 7 13.24 2.02 -13.28
C ALA A 7 13.34 2.68 -11.90
N GLN A 8 14.15 3.74 -11.76
CA GLN A 8 14.31 4.48 -10.50
C GLN A 8 13.06 5.30 -10.13
N GLN A 9 12.28 5.76 -11.12
CA GLN A 9 11.00 6.43 -10.88
C GLN A 9 9.94 5.46 -10.34
N LYS A 10 9.83 4.26 -10.93
CA LYS A 10 8.91 3.21 -10.47
C LYS A 10 9.21 2.73 -9.05
N GLU A 11 10.49 2.61 -8.70
CA GLU A 11 10.89 2.15 -7.36
C GLU A 11 10.59 3.20 -6.27
N LYS A 12 10.73 4.50 -6.59
CA LYS A 12 10.32 5.59 -5.69
C LYS A 12 8.80 5.63 -5.49
N SER A 13 8.02 5.53 -6.57
CA SER A 13 6.55 5.45 -6.47
C SER A 13 6.11 4.26 -5.61
N ARG A 14 6.71 3.09 -5.82
CA ARG A 14 6.37 1.88 -5.05
C ARG A 14 6.66 2.04 -3.55
N LYS A 15 7.78 2.66 -3.19
CA LYS A 15 8.09 2.95 -1.77
C LYS A 15 7.09 3.92 -1.15
N GLN A 16 6.68 4.96 -1.88
CA GLN A 16 5.66 5.88 -1.40
C GLN A 16 4.31 5.21 -1.24
N GLU A 17 3.89 4.37 -2.20
CA GLU A 17 2.66 3.59 -2.10
C GLU A 17 2.65 2.69 -0.86
N ILE A 18 3.77 2.02 -0.57
CA ILE A 18 3.93 1.16 0.60
C ILE A 18 3.85 1.95 1.91
N LEU A 19 4.52 3.09 2.00
CA LEU A 19 4.48 3.96 3.19
C LEU A 19 3.06 4.48 3.43
N LEU A 20 2.40 4.94 2.37
CA LEU A 20 1.05 5.49 2.46
C LEU A 20 0.04 4.41 2.88
N LEU A 21 0.10 3.21 2.28
CA LEU A 21 -0.74 2.09 2.67
C LEU A 21 -0.51 1.65 4.12
N ALA A 22 0.74 1.61 4.57
CA ALA A 22 1.06 1.24 5.95
C ALA A 22 0.50 2.26 6.95
N GLU A 23 0.71 3.56 6.71
CA GLU A 23 0.20 4.64 7.56
C GLU A 23 -1.34 4.62 7.63
N LEU A 24 -2.01 4.48 6.49
CA LEU A 24 -3.47 4.46 6.41
C LEU A 24 -4.06 3.25 7.13
N THR A 25 -3.45 2.09 6.94
CA THR A 25 -3.89 0.86 7.60
C THR A 25 -3.69 0.99 9.11
N HIS A 26 -2.54 1.49 9.57
CA HIS A 26 -2.30 1.76 10.98
C HIS A 26 -3.37 2.68 11.58
N ARG A 27 -3.73 3.78 10.90
CA ARG A 27 -4.77 4.69 11.38
C ARG A 27 -6.16 4.07 11.46
N LEU A 28 -6.46 3.08 10.61
CA LEU A 28 -7.80 2.49 10.52
C LEU A 28 -7.96 1.21 11.34
N THR A 29 -6.91 0.40 11.46
CA THR A 29 -6.94 -0.88 12.19
C THR A 29 -6.24 -0.82 13.54
N GLY A 30 -5.40 0.19 13.78
CA GLY A 30 -4.52 0.27 14.95
C GLY A 30 -3.33 -0.69 14.89
N GLU A 31 -3.15 -1.45 13.81
CA GLU A 31 -2.00 -2.35 13.64
C GLU A 31 -0.70 -1.54 13.51
N GLN A 32 0.41 -2.10 13.96
CA GLN A 32 1.72 -1.45 13.88
C GLN A 32 2.12 -1.19 12.42
N GLU A 33 2.42 0.08 12.10
CA GLU A 33 2.83 0.50 10.75
C GLU A 33 4.02 -0.31 10.24
N SER A 34 5.00 -0.60 11.12
CA SER A 34 6.19 -1.40 10.79
C SER A 34 5.86 -2.82 10.33
N ASP A 35 4.85 -3.45 10.93
CA ASP A 35 4.42 -4.81 10.58
C ASP A 35 3.67 -4.81 9.24
N ILE A 36 2.79 -3.83 9.04
CA ILE A 36 2.06 -3.64 7.78
C ILE A 36 3.05 -3.36 6.64
N ARG A 37 4.00 -2.46 6.88
CA ARG A 37 5.05 -2.10 5.92
C ARG A 37 5.92 -3.30 5.58
N GLY A 38 6.37 -4.06 6.59
CA GLY A 38 7.14 -5.28 6.38
C GLY A 38 6.38 -6.32 5.55
N TYR A 39 5.06 -6.44 5.77
CA TYR A 39 4.20 -7.28 4.94
C TYR A 39 4.10 -6.78 3.50
N LEU A 40 3.88 -5.47 3.31
CA LEU A 40 3.78 -4.83 1.99
C LEU A 40 5.09 -4.93 1.20
N GLU A 41 6.25 -4.77 1.83
CA GLU A 41 7.56 -4.91 1.19
C GLU A 41 7.84 -6.37 0.81
N LYS A 42 7.41 -7.34 1.63
CA LYS A 42 7.67 -8.77 1.44
C LYS A 42 6.72 -9.46 0.46
N PHE A 43 5.42 -9.17 0.55
CA PHE A 43 4.37 -9.84 -0.22
C PHE A 43 3.73 -8.95 -1.29
N GLY A 44 3.90 -7.63 -1.20
CA GLY A 44 3.33 -6.67 -2.12
C GLY A 44 1.92 -6.22 -1.77
N ILE A 45 1.46 -5.18 -2.48
CA ILE A 45 0.18 -4.50 -2.27
C ILE A 45 -1.01 -5.43 -2.54
N GLN A 46 -0.96 -6.24 -3.61
CA GLN A 46 -2.03 -7.19 -3.92
C GLN A 46 -2.25 -8.22 -2.81
N ALA A 47 -1.18 -8.82 -2.30
CA ALA A 47 -1.27 -9.80 -1.21
C ALA A 47 -1.75 -9.15 0.09
N PHE A 48 -1.48 -7.86 0.29
CA PHE A 48 -1.97 -7.09 1.42
C PHE A 48 -3.49 -6.89 1.34
N PHE A 49 -4.03 -6.50 0.18
CA PHE A 49 -5.48 -6.41 0.00
C PHE A 49 -6.18 -7.77 0.11
N ALA A 50 -5.57 -8.85 -0.40
CA ALA A 50 -6.10 -10.20 -0.23
C ALA A 50 -6.11 -10.65 1.25
N LYS A 51 -5.08 -10.27 2.01
CA LYS A 51 -5.04 -10.49 3.46
C LYS A 51 -6.15 -9.71 4.15
N LEU A 52 -6.34 -8.43 3.82
CA LEU A 52 -7.44 -7.61 4.36
C LEU A 52 -8.83 -8.17 4.05
N ASP A 53 -8.99 -8.87 2.93
CA ASP A 53 -10.23 -9.57 2.55
C ASP A 53 -10.45 -10.85 3.39
N SER A 54 -9.35 -11.52 3.74
CA SER A 54 -9.36 -12.79 4.48
C SER A 54 -9.42 -12.62 6.00
N THR A 55 -8.74 -11.61 6.54
CA THR A 55 -9.00 -11.14 7.90
C THR A 55 -10.36 -10.48 7.88
N ASN A 56 -11.22 -10.78 8.87
CA ASN A 56 -12.56 -10.18 9.02
C ASN A 56 -12.48 -8.68 9.37
N THR A 57 -11.66 -7.94 8.63
CA THR A 57 -11.48 -6.50 8.70
C THR A 57 -12.79 -5.88 8.26
N GLN A 58 -13.24 -4.88 9.01
CA GLN A 58 -14.53 -4.27 8.74
C GLN A 58 -14.60 -3.79 7.27
N PRO A 59 -15.68 -4.07 6.53
CA PRO A 59 -15.81 -3.69 5.12
C PRO A 59 -15.55 -2.21 4.87
N CYS A 60 -15.94 -1.36 5.84
CA CYS A 60 -15.72 0.08 5.81
C CYS A 60 -14.23 0.47 5.84
N VAL A 61 -13.39 -0.24 6.60
CA VAL A 61 -11.94 0.00 6.67
C VAL A 61 -11.29 -0.38 5.34
N ARG A 62 -11.65 -1.53 4.79
CA ARG A 62 -11.16 -1.97 3.48
C ARG A 62 -11.52 -0.97 2.38
N SER A 63 -12.80 -0.59 2.26
CA SER A 63 -13.23 0.38 1.24
C SER A 63 -12.45 1.67 1.36
N LYS A 64 -12.21 2.15 2.59
CA LYS A 64 -11.46 3.38 2.82
C LYS A 64 -9.98 3.27 2.45
N ILE A 65 -9.33 2.14 2.73
CA ILE A 65 -7.94 1.87 2.30
C ILE A 65 -7.87 1.80 0.76
N CYS A 66 -8.83 1.13 0.10
CA CYS A 66 -8.91 1.09 -1.36
C CYS A 66 -9.11 2.48 -1.97
N GLU A 67 -10.09 3.26 -1.49
CA GLU A 67 -10.40 4.61 -2.00
C GLU A 67 -9.19 5.54 -1.88
N LEU A 68 -8.53 5.52 -0.73
CA LEU A 68 -7.32 6.31 -0.49
C LEU A 68 -6.15 5.83 -1.36
N TYR A 69 -6.00 4.53 -1.57
CA TYR A 69 -4.99 4.00 -2.49
C TYR A 69 -5.26 4.43 -3.93
N GLU A 70 -6.52 4.45 -4.39
CA GLU A 70 -6.85 4.94 -5.73
C GLU A 70 -6.68 6.46 -5.88
N THR A 71 -6.94 7.22 -4.81
CA THR A 71 -6.81 8.69 -4.81
C THR A 71 -5.36 9.15 -4.76
N PHE A 72 -4.49 8.46 -4.01
CA PHE A 72 -3.11 8.89 -3.74
C PHE A 72 -2.03 7.99 -4.33
N GLY A 73 -2.37 6.76 -4.72
CA GLY A 73 -1.41 5.71 -5.09
C GLY A 73 -1.35 5.37 -6.58
N LYS A 74 -2.29 5.83 -7.42
CA LYS A 74 -2.19 5.72 -8.88
C LYS A 74 -1.41 6.91 -9.45
N PRO A 75 -0.14 6.75 -9.89
CA PRO A 75 0.43 7.71 -10.82
C PRO A 75 -0.35 7.61 -12.14
N GLU A 76 -0.85 8.75 -12.60
CA GLU A 76 -1.46 8.94 -13.93
C GLU A 76 -0.52 8.49 -15.07
#